data_AF-A0A534RR88-F1
#
_entry.id   AF-A0A534RR88-F1
#
_cell.length_a   1.000
_cell.length_b   1.000
_cell.length_c   1.000
_cell.angle_alpha   90.00
_cell.angle_beta   90.00
_cell.angle_gamma   90.00
#
_symmetry.space_group_name_H-M   'P 1'
#
loop_
_entity.id
_entity.type
_entity.pdbx_description
1 polymer ?
#
loop_
_entity_poly.entity_id
_entity_poly.type
_entity_poly.pdbx_seq_one_letter_code
_entity_poly.pdbx_strand_id
1 'polypeptide(L)'
;MPMTATPARAATVVGESGGPFPLWLPLLIVVVLAVHLLAGATTQFTINLMRSLSPFAQESRAFEMTILPYWRLIAYVTGTIAIFTYLWPVVAHFRRPVEPVPTRVQRRVLSAPFLVAAMTFAPWCLSAVFFPAVTLWRFGRWAPELMSQQVLSPVVNGFLAATTSYLVLEWLFRSQIVPRVFPDGRIPELGPCLTAGVRTRLFLFLAAVAFIPLFTMLGVVRTGVVRVATRVQDADTVVAAMAHASTLTFFLYVALGIVLTLILARSLTRPLGEVAGALRRVQRGDLGVQVRVGSSDEVGVLEDGVNALVGALRDREHILQTFGHVVDPSVRDYLLAGGMERGGELRAVTVL
;
A
#
# COMPACT_ATOMS: atom_id res chain seq x y z
N MET A 1 -30.12 -24.63 22.16
CA MET A 1 -28.76 -25.19 22.27
C MET A 1 -27.77 -24.05 22.35
N PRO A 2 -27.02 -23.90 23.44
CA PRO A 2 -25.97 -22.88 23.53
C PRO A 2 -24.78 -23.33 22.67
N MET A 3 -24.28 -22.42 21.82
CA MET A 3 -23.05 -22.60 21.06
C MET A 3 -21.88 -22.81 22.04
N THR A 4 -21.28 -23.99 21.99
CA THR A 4 -20.06 -24.30 22.73
C THR A 4 -18.93 -23.43 22.18
N ALA A 5 -18.42 -22.53 23.03
CA ALA A 5 -17.20 -21.79 22.76
C ALA A 5 -16.06 -22.78 22.50
N THR A 6 -15.48 -22.72 21.31
CA THR A 6 -14.30 -23.51 20.94
C THR A 6 -13.17 -23.15 21.92
N PRO A 7 -12.51 -24.13 22.57
CA PRO A 7 -11.44 -23.83 23.52
C PRO A 7 -10.29 -23.13 22.80
N ALA A 8 -9.80 -22.03 23.39
CA ALA A 8 -8.63 -21.31 22.88
C ALA A 8 -7.44 -22.29 22.81
N ARG A 9 -7.01 -22.64 21.59
CA ARG A 9 -5.81 -23.46 21.37
C ARG A 9 -4.64 -22.81 22.12
N ALA A 10 -3.98 -23.58 22.99
CA ALA A 10 -2.78 -23.12 23.69
C ALA A 10 -1.71 -22.76 22.66
N ALA A 11 -1.04 -21.63 22.87
CA ALA A 11 -0.03 -21.14 21.92
C ALA A 11 1.17 -22.09 21.87
N THR A 12 1.44 -22.68 20.72
CA THR A 12 2.58 -23.60 20.51
C THR A 12 3.68 -22.90 19.71
N VAL A 13 4.92 -23.05 20.16
CA VAL A 13 6.09 -22.58 19.39
C VAL A 13 6.35 -23.58 18.28
N VAL A 14 6.37 -23.12 17.03
CA VAL A 14 6.59 -23.95 15.85
C VAL A 14 8.02 -23.68 15.33
N GLY A 15 8.98 -24.54 15.69
CA GLY A 15 10.36 -24.49 15.20
C GLY A 15 11.43 -24.20 16.26
N GLU A 16 12.70 -24.35 15.88
CA GLU A 16 13.87 -24.14 16.75
C GLU A 16 13.99 -22.68 17.22
N SER A 17 14.50 -22.50 18.44
CA SER A 17 14.60 -21.19 19.08
C SER A 17 15.61 -20.28 18.40
N GLY A 18 15.14 -19.41 17.49
CA GLY A 18 15.91 -18.27 16.96
C GLY A 18 16.41 -18.44 15.53
N GLY A 19 15.49 -18.67 14.59
CA GLY A 19 15.81 -18.71 13.16
C GLY A 19 16.48 -17.44 12.61
N PRO A 20 17.08 -17.52 11.42
CA PRO A 20 17.74 -16.39 10.76
C PRO A 20 16.76 -15.23 10.50
N PHE A 21 17.29 -14.03 10.33
CA PHE A 21 16.47 -12.88 9.99
C PHE A 21 15.74 -13.11 8.66
N PRO A 22 14.47 -12.70 8.54
CA PRO A 22 13.72 -12.95 7.33
C PRO A 22 14.27 -12.12 6.16
N LEU A 23 14.42 -12.75 4.99
CA LEU A 23 14.99 -12.14 3.78
C LEU A 23 14.23 -10.90 3.27
N TRP A 24 12.95 -10.75 3.62
CA TRP A 24 12.16 -9.57 3.24
C TRP A 24 12.60 -8.30 3.98
N LEU A 25 13.22 -8.42 5.16
CA LEU A 25 13.65 -7.28 5.98
C LEU A 25 14.80 -6.48 5.34
N PRO A 26 15.93 -7.09 4.89
CA PRO A 26 16.96 -6.35 4.17
C PRO A 26 16.45 -5.79 2.85
N LEU A 27 15.57 -6.51 2.14
CA LEU A 27 14.93 -6.01 0.91
C LEU A 27 14.12 -4.74 1.18
N LEU A 28 13.32 -4.73 2.26
CA LEU A 28 12.57 -3.55 2.70
C LEU A 28 13.49 -2.37 2.97
N ILE A 29 14.59 -2.59 3.71
CA ILE A 29 15.55 -1.54 4.05
C ILE A 29 16.17 -0.96 2.77
N VAL A 30 16.64 -1.81 1.86
CA VAL A 30 17.25 -1.39 0.59
C VAL A 30 16.26 -0.60 -0.26
N VAL A 31 15.02 -1.09 -0.39
CA VAL A 31 13.98 -0.41 -1.17
C VAL A 31 13.64 0.96 -0.60
N VAL A 32 13.34 1.03 0.71
CA VAL A 32 12.97 2.29 1.36
C VAL A 32 14.12 3.28 1.29
N LEU A 33 15.35 2.83 1.56
CA LEU A 33 16.53 3.67 1.46
C LEU A 33 16.75 4.17 0.03
N ALA A 34 16.68 3.31 -0.98
CA ALA A 34 16.88 3.68 -2.38
C ALA A 34 15.85 4.72 -2.86
N VAL A 35 14.56 4.50 -2.53
CA VAL A 35 13.48 5.45 -2.87
C VAL A 35 13.72 6.81 -2.20
N HIS A 36 14.14 6.84 -0.94
CA HIS A 36 14.36 8.09 -0.21
C HIS A 36 15.67 8.79 -0.57
N LEU A 37 16.71 8.05 -0.99
CA LEU A 37 17.92 8.63 -1.55
C LEU A 37 17.63 9.29 -2.91
N LEU A 38 16.88 8.60 -3.77
CA LEU A 38 16.41 9.15 -5.05
C LEU A 38 15.58 10.42 -4.82
N ALA A 39 14.63 10.39 -3.88
CA ALA A 39 13.83 11.56 -3.53
C ALA A 39 14.67 12.72 -2.98
N GLY A 40 15.71 12.43 -2.20
CA GLY A 40 16.68 13.44 -1.76
C GLY A 40 17.41 14.08 -2.94
N ALA A 41 17.83 13.28 -3.92
CA ALA A 41 18.49 13.77 -5.14
C ALA A 41 17.54 14.60 -6.02
N THR A 42 16.30 14.15 -6.24
CA THR A 42 15.30 14.90 -7.01
C THR A 42 14.87 16.17 -6.29
N THR A 43 14.81 16.17 -4.96
CA THR A 43 14.57 17.38 -4.16
C THR A 43 15.70 18.38 -4.38
N GLN A 44 16.96 17.95 -4.27
CA GLN A 44 18.10 18.84 -4.49
C GLN A 44 18.10 19.42 -5.91
N PHE A 45 17.81 18.58 -6.90
CA PHE A 45 17.67 19.00 -8.30
C PHE A 45 16.56 20.05 -8.48
N THR A 46 15.35 19.77 -7.98
CA THR A 46 14.20 20.69 -8.10
C THR A 46 14.44 22.00 -7.35
N ILE A 47 15.05 21.98 -6.17
CA ILE A 47 15.42 23.20 -5.45
C ILE A 47 16.43 24.03 -6.25
N ASN A 48 17.49 23.41 -6.78
CA ASN A 48 18.51 24.14 -7.55
C ASN A 48 17.93 24.80 -8.80
N LEU A 49 16.94 24.15 -9.40
CA LEU A 49 16.22 24.65 -10.56
C LEU A 49 15.27 25.80 -10.19
N MET A 50 14.55 25.67 -9.06
CA MET A 50 13.43 26.54 -8.71
C MET A 50 13.70 27.62 -7.65
N ARG A 51 14.90 27.63 -7.05
CA ARG A 51 15.25 28.62 -6.02
C ARG A 51 15.32 30.04 -6.60
N SER A 52 14.97 31.02 -5.76
CA SER A 52 15.27 32.43 -6.04
C SER A 52 16.77 32.67 -6.06
N LEU A 53 17.20 33.61 -6.90
CA LEU A 53 18.59 34.05 -7.02
C LEU A 53 18.85 35.37 -6.27
N SER A 54 17.89 35.85 -5.48
CA SER A 54 18.08 37.04 -4.65
C SER A 54 19.24 36.83 -3.65
N PRO A 55 19.95 37.91 -3.24
CA PRO A 55 21.01 37.80 -2.23
C PRO A 55 20.53 37.12 -0.95
N PHE A 56 19.31 37.43 -0.50
CA PHE A 56 18.73 36.84 0.70
C PHE A 56 18.45 35.34 0.54
N ALA A 57 17.89 34.91 -0.58
CA ALA A 57 17.64 33.50 -0.84
C ALA A 57 18.94 32.69 -0.91
N GLN A 58 20.00 33.25 -1.49
CA GLN A 58 21.33 32.64 -1.52
C GLN A 58 21.94 32.53 -0.12
N GLU A 59 21.86 33.58 0.68
CA GLU A 59 22.36 33.59 2.06
C GLU A 59 21.60 32.59 2.95
N SER A 60 20.26 32.59 2.89
CA SER A 60 19.43 31.60 3.59
C SER A 60 19.80 30.18 3.15
N ARG A 61 20.02 29.95 1.85
CA ARG A 61 20.38 28.63 1.34
C ARG A 61 21.77 28.18 1.78
N ALA A 62 22.74 29.08 1.84
CA ALA A 62 24.08 28.77 2.35
C ALA A 62 24.00 28.36 3.83
N PHE A 63 23.22 29.08 4.63
CA PHE A 63 22.97 28.72 6.03
C PHE A 63 22.26 27.36 6.15
N GLU A 64 21.19 27.12 5.38
CA GLU A 64 20.49 25.82 5.33
C GLU A 64 21.45 24.66 5.05
N MET A 65 22.40 24.84 4.12
CA MET A 65 23.37 23.81 3.76
C MET A 65 24.28 23.40 4.92
N THR A 66 24.50 24.28 5.90
CA THR A 66 25.27 23.94 7.11
C THR A 66 24.47 23.05 8.08
N ILE A 67 23.14 23.20 8.12
CA ILE A 67 22.25 22.48 9.04
C ILE A 67 21.71 21.19 8.43
N LEU A 68 21.52 21.18 7.10
CA LEU A 68 20.88 20.10 6.37
C LEU A 68 21.49 18.70 6.63
N PRO A 69 22.82 18.51 6.72
CA PRO A 69 23.40 17.21 7.03
C PRO A 69 22.96 16.66 8.39
N TYR A 70 22.92 17.52 9.42
CA TYR A 70 22.48 17.15 10.77
C TYR A 70 20.99 16.84 10.80
N TRP A 71 20.18 17.65 10.13
CA TRP A 71 18.74 17.38 9.98
C TRP A 71 18.49 16.04 9.29
N ARG A 72 19.20 15.75 8.20
CA ARG A 72 19.09 14.45 7.48
C ARG A 72 19.50 13.28 8.38
N LEU A 73 20.59 13.41 9.12
CA LEU A 73 21.01 12.39 10.07
C LEU A 73 19.92 12.10 11.11
N ILE A 74 19.39 13.15 11.75
CA ILE A 74 18.31 13.01 12.74
C ILE A 74 17.06 12.39 12.09
N ALA A 75 16.64 12.87 10.93
CA ALA A 75 15.47 12.37 10.21
C ALA A 75 15.60 10.87 9.84
N TYR A 76 16.76 10.46 9.29
CA TYR A 76 16.98 9.06 8.92
C TYR A 76 17.11 8.16 10.15
N VAL A 77 17.80 8.60 11.22
CA VAL A 77 17.95 7.82 12.45
C VAL A 77 16.60 7.64 13.14
N THR A 78 15.85 8.73 13.36
CA THR A 78 14.54 8.67 14.01
C THR A 78 13.54 7.88 13.19
N GLY A 79 13.49 8.06 11.87
CA GLY A 79 12.63 7.30 10.97
C GLY A 79 12.98 5.80 10.96
N THR A 80 14.27 5.45 10.91
CA THR A 80 14.73 4.05 10.95
C THR A 80 14.37 3.40 12.29
N ILE A 81 14.60 4.08 13.41
CA ILE A 81 14.23 3.57 14.74
C ILE A 81 12.71 3.38 14.83
N ALA A 82 11.91 4.33 14.36
CA ALA A 82 10.45 4.23 14.37
C ALA A 82 9.96 3.04 13.53
N ILE A 83 10.49 2.84 12.33
CA ILE A 83 10.15 1.72 11.45
C ILE A 83 10.56 0.40 12.10
N PHE A 84 11.78 0.31 12.62
CA PHE A 84 12.29 -0.92 13.20
C PHE A 84 11.51 -1.32 14.46
N THR A 85 11.24 -0.38 15.36
CA THR A 85 10.41 -0.60 16.57
C THR A 85 8.97 -0.98 16.20
N TYR A 86 8.42 -0.42 15.12
CA TYR A 86 7.11 -0.82 14.60
C TYR A 86 7.12 -2.22 13.99
N LEU A 87 8.14 -2.61 13.22
CA LEU A 87 8.21 -3.92 12.58
C LEU A 87 8.74 -5.04 13.51
N TRP A 88 9.33 -4.68 14.64
CA TRP A 88 9.98 -5.66 15.54
C TRP A 88 9.09 -6.83 15.95
N PRO A 89 7.80 -6.67 16.34
CA PRO A 89 6.96 -7.81 16.67
C PRO A 89 6.73 -8.77 15.50
N VAL A 90 6.71 -8.26 14.26
CA VAL A 90 6.61 -9.08 13.05
C VAL A 90 7.92 -9.85 12.86
N VAL A 91 9.06 -9.16 12.91
CA VAL A 91 10.38 -9.79 12.80
C VAL A 91 10.59 -10.86 13.88
N ALA A 92 10.23 -10.57 15.13
CA ALA A 92 10.32 -11.49 16.25
C ALA A 92 9.47 -12.75 16.03
N HIS A 93 8.25 -12.61 15.51
CA HIS A 93 7.38 -13.73 15.16
C HIS A 93 7.96 -14.58 14.04
N PHE A 94 8.55 -13.99 12.99
CA PHE A 94 9.20 -14.77 11.92
C PHE A 94 10.46 -15.51 12.40
N ARG A 95 11.14 -15.01 13.43
CA ARG A 95 12.30 -15.70 14.03
C ARG A 95 11.90 -16.80 15.01
N ARG A 96 10.73 -16.67 15.64
CA ARG A 96 10.15 -17.61 16.61
C ARG A 96 8.64 -17.70 16.35
N PRO A 97 8.21 -18.55 15.40
CA PRO A 97 6.81 -18.69 15.04
C PRO A 97 6.01 -19.24 16.22
N VAL A 98 4.82 -18.67 16.43
CA VAL A 98 3.88 -19.11 17.46
C VAL A 98 2.51 -19.29 16.80
N GLU A 99 1.88 -20.43 17.02
CA GLU A 99 0.54 -20.72 16.53
C GLU A 99 -0.47 -20.79 17.69
N PRO A 100 -1.64 -20.14 17.59
CA PRO A 100 -2.08 -19.27 16.49
C PRO A 100 -1.29 -17.95 16.44
N VAL A 101 -1.18 -17.35 15.25
CA VAL A 101 -0.44 -16.10 15.07
C VAL A 101 -1.09 -14.99 15.91
N PRO A 102 -0.31 -14.22 16.72
CA PRO A 102 -0.88 -13.17 17.54
C PRO A 102 -1.57 -12.07 16.72
N THR A 103 -2.75 -11.61 17.17
CA THR A 103 -3.54 -10.54 16.52
C THR A 103 -2.72 -9.26 16.32
N ARG A 104 -1.80 -8.94 17.25
CA ARG A 104 -0.89 -7.79 17.11
C ARG A 104 0.03 -7.91 15.89
N VAL A 105 0.54 -9.11 15.58
CA VAL A 105 1.40 -9.37 14.42
C VAL A 105 0.57 -9.27 13.15
N GLN A 106 -0.60 -9.91 13.12
CA GLN A 106 -1.56 -9.85 12.02
C GLN A 106 -1.91 -8.40 11.64
N ARG A 107 -2.35 -7.58 12.60
CA ARG A 107 -2.66 -6.16 12.36
C ARG A 107 -1.46 -5.37 11.86
N ARG A 108 -0.28 -5.59 12.44
CA ARG A 108 0.93 -4.86 12.03
C ARG A 108 1.37 -5.20 10.61
N VAL A 109 1.23 -6.45 10.18
CA VAL A 109 1.54 -6.91 8.83
C VAL A 109 0.64 -6.21 7.81
N LEU A 110 -0.66 -6.11 8.08
CA LEU A 110 -1.62 -5.44 7.20
C LEU A 110 -1.39 -3.92 7.16
N SER A 111 -1.14 -3.29 8.31
CA SER A 111 -0.95 -1.83 8.39
C SER A 111 0.45 -1.34 8.05
N ALA A 112 1.44 -2.24 7.91
CA ALA A 112 2.83 -1.88 7.70
C ALA A 112 3.09 -1.03 6.45
N PRO A 113 2.56 -1.35 5.25
CA PRO A 113 2.80 -0.54 4.06
C PRO A 113 2.41 0.93 4.25
N PHE A 114 1.23 1.16 4.81
CA PHE A 114 0.71 2.51 5.06
C PHE A 114 1.49 3.23 6.16
N LEU A 115 1.68 2.58 7.32
CA LEU A 115 2.34 3.22 8.47
C LEU A 115 3.82 3.48 8.22
N VAL A 116 4.54 2.57 7.55
CA VAL A 116 5.95 2.79 7.20
C VAL A 116 6.06 3.97 6.22
N ALA A 117 5.21 4.04 5.19
CA ALA A 117 5.20 5.19 4.28
C ALA A 117 4.86 6.51 4.99
N ALA A 118 3.91 6.50 5.93
CA ALA A 118 3.59 7.68 6.73
C ALA A 118 4.77 8.11 7.63
N MET A 119 5.45 7.14 8.26
CA MET A 119 6.65 7.38 9.07
C MET A 119 7.79 7.96 8.25
N THR A 120 7.97 7.53 6.99
CA THR A 120 9.01 8.10 6.12
C THR A 120 8.61 9.44 5.52
N PHE A 121 7.31 9.76 5.42
CA PHE A 121 6.82 11.06 5.00
C PHE A 121 6.94 12.13 6.09
N ALA A 122 6.74 11.75 7.36
CA ALA A 122 6.71 12.69 8.48
C ALA A 122 7.94 13.63 8.56
N PRO A 123 9.19 13.17 8.37
CA PRO A 123 10.35 14.07 8.35
C PRO A 123 10.30 15.13 7.24
N TRP A 124 9.69 14.84 6.09
CA TRP A 124 9.51 15.83 5.01
C TRP A 124 8.52 16.92 5.41
N CYS A 125 7.40 16.54 6.04
CA CYS A 125 6.45 17.50 6.60
C CYS A 125 7.09 18.34 7.71
N LEU A 126 7.87 17.72 8.59
CA LEU A 126 8.59 18.44 9.64
C LEU A 126 9.62 19.41 9.06
N SER A 127 10.28 19.05 7.96
CA SER A 127 11.23 19.93 7.25
C SER A 127 10.55 21.23 6.79
N ALA A 128 9.30 21.12 6.31
CA ALA A 128 8.50 22.25 5.81
C ALA A 128 8.14 23.28 6.90
N VAL A 129 8.29 22.91 8.18
CA VAL A 129 8.12 23.81 9.32
C VAL A 129 9.47 24.21 9.90
N PHE A 130 10.37 23.23 10.03
CA PHE A 130 11.69 23.41 10.65
C PHE A 130 12.55 24.44 9.92
N PHE A 131 12.71 24.34 8.59
CA PHE A 131 13.58 25.26 7.85
C PHE A 131 13.05 26.70 7.84
N PRO A 132 11.75 26.96 7.58
CA PRO A 132 11.19 28.30 7.74
C PRO A 132 11.37 28.87 9.15
N ALA A 133 11.14 28.07 10.19
CA ALA A 133 11.30 28.49 11.59
C ALA A 133 12.76 28.86 11.91
N VAL A 134 13.71 28.04 11.45
CA VAL A 134 15.15 28.29 11.62
C VAL A 134 15.61 29.53 10.83
N THR A 135 15.07 29.75 9.64
CA THR A 135 15.31 30.99 8.88
C THR A 135 14.75 32.22 9.59
N LEU A 136 13.51 32.15 10.12
CA LEU A 136 12.93 33.23 10.91
C LEU A 136 13.77 33.55 12.15
N TRP A 137 14.22 32.53 12.86
CA TRP A 137 15.07 32.68 14.03
C TRP A 137 16.43 33.30 13.69
N ARG A 138 17.07 32.88 12.59
CA ARG A 138 18.41 33.33 12.21
C ARG A 138 18.46 34.72 11.56
N PHE A 139 17.46 35.06 10.75
CA PHE A 139 17.45 36.26 9.90
C PHE A 139 16.36 37.27 10.29
N GLY A 140 15.48 36.93 11.25
CA GLY A 140 14.37 37.78 11.68
C GLY A 140 13.26 37.95 10.63
N ARG A 141 13.37 37.30 9.47
CA ARG A 141 12.41 37.40 8.37
C ARG A 141 12.33 36.11 7.57
N TRP A 142 11.17 35.88 6.97
CA TRP A 142 10.96 34.84 5.97
C TRP A 142 10.27 35.45 4.77
N ALA A 143 10.72 35.11 3.57
CA ALA A 143 10.21 35.68 2.33
C ALA A 143 9.55 34.60 1.47
N PRO A 144 8.43 34.91 0.77
CA PRO A 144 7.75 33.96 -0.12
C PRO A 144 8.64 33.35 -1.21
N GLU A 145 9.74 34.00 -1.57
CA GLU A 145 10.74 33.48 -2.50
C GLU A 145 11.46 32.20 -2.01
N LEU A 146 11.40 31.91 -0.71
CA LEU A 146 11.93 30.67 -0.10
C LEU A 146 10.92 29.51 -0.14
N MET A 147 9.66 29.77 -0.52
CA MET A 147 8.58 28.79 -0.48
C MET A 147 8.88 27.55 -1.33
N SER A 148 9.44 27.73 -2.53
CA SER A 148 9.82 26.60 -3.39
C SER A 148 10.88 25.73 -2.72
N GLN A 149 11.94 26.35 -2.18
CA GLN A 149 13.09 25.60 -1.67
C GLN A 149 12.90 24.98 -0.28
N GLN A 150 12.14 25.62 0.61
CA GLN A 150 11.97 25.16 2.00
C GLN A 150 10.71 24.33 2.23
N VAL A 151 9.66 24.54 1.41
CA VAL A 151 8.33 23.98 1.67
C VAL A 151 7.88 23.10 0.50
N LEU A 152 7.65 23.70 -0.67
CA LEU A 152 6.99 22.98 -1.77
C LEU A 152 7.85 21.85 -2.33
N SER A 153 9.12 22.11 -2.69
CA SER A 153 9.98 21.06 -3.27
C SER A 153 10.19 19.89 -2.30
N PRO A 154 10.54 20.09 -1.00
CA PRO A 154 10.65 18.98 -0.06
C PRO A 154 9.35 18.20 0.16
N VAL A 155 8.20 18.88 0.32
CA VAL A 155 6.92 18.20 0.58
C VAL A 155 6.45 17.41 -0.64
N VAL A 156 6.54 17.99 -1.84
CA VAL A 156 6.11 17.34 -3.08
C VAL A 156 6.99 16.12 -3.38
N ASN A 157 8.31 16.23 -3.28
CA ASN A 157 9.22 15.10 -3.49
C ASN A 157 9.13 14.07 -2.35
N GLY A 158 8.95 14.51 -1.11
CA GLY A 158 8.72 13.63 0.03
C GLY A 158 7.43 12.81 -0.11
N PHE A 159 6.37 13.43 -0.62
CA PHE A 159 5.11 12.76 -0.92
C PHE A 159 5.27 11.74 -2.05
N LEU A 160 6.04 12.06 -3.09
CA LEU A 160 6.39 11.11 -4.15
C LEU A 160 7.13 9.88 -3.58
N ALA A 161 8.10 10.13 -2.72
CA ALA A 161 8.89 9.09 -2.06
C ALA A 161 8.00 8.18 -1.22
N ALA A 162 7.17 8.77 -0.35
CA ALA A 162 6.24 8.05 0.51
C ALA A 162 5.23 7.24 -0.30
N THR A 163 4.68 7.79 -1.38
CA THR A 163 3.77 7.08 -2.27
C THR A 163 4.45 5.90 -2.96
N THR A 164 5.68 6.10 -3.44
CA THR A 164 6.47 5.03 -4.07
C THR A 164 6.80 3.94 -3.06
N SER A 165 7.25 4.30 -1.86
CA SER A 165 7.48 3.36 -0.75
C SER A 165 6.20 2.60 -0.40
N TYR A 166 5.06 3.30 -0.27
CA TYR A 166 3.77 2.66 0.00
C TYR A 166 3.45 1.59 -1.05
N LEU A 167 3.50 1.91 -2.35
CA LEU A 167 3.14 0.98 -3.43
C LEU A 167 4.09 -0.23 -3.50
N VAL A 168 5.39 -0.01 -3.33
CA VAL A 168 6.37 -1.11 -3.34
C VAL A 168 6.23 -1.98 -2.08
N LEU A 169 6.01 -1.38 -0.91
CA LEU A 169 5.80 -2.11 0.33
C LEU A 169 4.48 -2.88 0.31
N GLU A 170 3.41 -2.30 -0.22
CA GLU A 170 2.13 -2.98 -0.42
C GLU A 170 2.34 -4.26 -1.25
N TRP A 171 3.02 -4.15 -2.39
CA TRP A 171 3.38 -5.29 -3.21
C TRP A 171 4.25 -6.31 -2.47
N LEU A 172 5.27 -5.87 -1.73
CA LEU A 172 6.18 -6.75 -0.98
C LEU A 172 5.46 -7.50 0.14
N PHE A 173 4.68 -6.80 0.97
CA PHE A 173 3.95 -7.39 2.09
C PHE A 173 2.88 -8.34 1.58
N ARG A 174 2.11 -7.95 0.57
CA ARG A 174 1.05 -8.79 0.00
C ARG A 174 1.60 -10.04 -0.67
N SER A 175 2.74 -9.94 -1.37
CA SER A 175 3.32 -11.09 -2.07
C SER A 175 4.11 -12.04 -1.17
N GLN A 176 4.81 -11.52 -0.16
CA GLN A 176 5.73 -12.34 0.65
C GLN A 176 5.27 -12.57 2.09
N ILE A 177 4.58 -11.62 2.73
CA ILE A 177 4.40 -11.63 4.19
C ILE A 177 2.98 -12.07 4.56
N VAL A 178 1.96 -11.44 3.95
CA VAL A 178 0.54 -11.78 4.17
C VAL A 178 0.26 -13.28 3.97
N PRO A 179 0.73 -13.92 2.87
CA PRO A 179 0.68 -15.36 2.67
C PRO A 179 1.09 -16.26 3.84
N ARG A 180 2.09 -15.83 4.62
CA ARG A 180 2.69 -16.63 5.69
C ARG A 180 2.01 -16.40 7.03
N VAL A 181 1.37 -15.24 7.18
CA VAL A 181 0.68 -14.81 8.40
C VAL A 181 -0.80 -15.21 8.36
N PHE A 182 -1.35 -15.34 7.15
CA PHE A 182 -2.75 -15.68 6.88
C PHE A 182 -2.84 -16.88 5.93
N PRO A 183 -2.47 -18.10 6.37
CA PRO A 183 -2.61 -19.30 5.54
C PRO A 183 -4.08 -19.58 5.17
N ASP A 184 -5.01 -19.33 6.10
CA ASP A 184 -6.44 -19.64 5.94
C ASP A 184 -7.26 -18.51 5.30
N GLY A 185 -6.66 -17.37 4.94
CA GLY A 185 -7.33 -16.27 4.23
C GLY A 185 -8.35 -15.44 5.04
N ARG A 186 -8.44 -15.62 6.37
CA ARG A 186 -9.44 -14.93 7.23
C ARG A 186 -9.04 -13.51 7.64
N ILE A 187 -8.68 -12.69 6.66
CA ILE A 187 -8.26 -11.30 6.88
C ILE A 187 -9.41 -10.41 7.37
N PRO A 188 -10.64 -10.49 6.82
CA PRO A 188 -11.74 -9.60 7.22
C PRO A 188 -12.20 -9.76 8.69
N GLU A 189 -11.98 -10.92 9.31
CA GLU A 189 -12.41 -11.22 10.68
C GLU A 189 -11.67 -10.40 11.77
N LEU A 190 -10.51 -9.80 11.44
CA LEU A 190 -9.69 -9.02 12.39
C LEU A 190 -10.27 -7.65 12.79
N GLY A 191 -11.28 -7.18 12.06
CA GLY A 191 -11.84 -5.85 12.19
C GLY A 191 -10.98 -4.74 11.55
N PRO A 192 -11.26 -3.46 11.85
CA PRO A 192 -10.65 -2.33 11.15
C PRO A 192 -9.14 -2.26 11.38
N CYS A 193 -8.39 -2.23 10.28
CA CYS A 193 -6.94 -2.02 10.23
C CYS A 193 -6.62 -0.73 9.46
N LEU A 194 -5.47 -0.12 9.74
CA LEU A 194 -5.00 1.06 9.00
C LEU A 194 -4.44 0.61 7.64
N THR A 195 -5.31 0.45 6.65
CA THR A 195 -4.95 0.10 5.27
C THR A 195 -5.55 1.08 4.29
N ALA A 196 -4.88 1.31 3.16
CA ALA A 196 -5.39 2.19 2.13
C ALA A 196 -6.36 1.42 1.21
N GLY A 197 -7.61 1.89 1.15
CA GLY A 197 -8.59 1.37 0.18
C GLY A 197 -8.16 1.62 -1.28
N VAL A 198 -8.84 0.97 -2.22
CA VAL A 198 -8.62 1.14 -3.68
C VAL A 198 -8.63 2.63 -4.05
N ARG A 199 -9.62 3.39 -3.56
CA ARG A 199 -9.76 4.82 -3.86
C ARG A 199 -8.54 5.63 -3.42
N THR A 200 -8.04 5.41 -2.20
CA THR A 200 -6.88 6.13 -1.67
C THR A 200 -5.64 5.81 -2.51
N ARG A 201 -5.46 4.55 -2.90
CA ARG A 201 -4.33 4.15 -3.75
C ARG A 201 -4.37 4.80 -5.13
N LEU A 202 -5.55 4.86 -5.75
CA LEU A 202 -5.74 5.55 -7.04
C LEU A 202 -5.43 7.05 -6.92
N PHE A 203 -5.84 7.69 -5.82
CA PHE A 203 -5.52 9.09 -5.56
C PHE A 203 -4.02 9.31 -5.36
N LEU A 204 -3.35 8.48 -4.55
CA LEU A 204 -1.90 8.54 -4.34
C LEU A 204 -1.15 8.35 -5.66
N PHE A 205 -1.57 7.37 -6.47
CA PHE A 205 -1.01 7.12 -7.80
C PHE A 205 -1.19 8.33 -8.73
N LEU A 206 -2.39 8.91 -8.79
CA LEU A 206 -2.67 10.10 -9.58
C LEU A 206 -1.79 11.28 -9.15
N ALA A 207 -1.66 11.51 -7.84
CA ALA A 207 -0.82 12.57 -7.31
C ALA A 207 0.66 12.35 -7.66
N ALA A 208 1.15 11.11 -7.60
CA ALA A 208 2.52 10.75 -7.99
C ALA A 208 2.81 10.95 -9.49
N VAL A 209 1.89 10.53 -10.37
CA VAL A 209 2.13 10.50 -11.82
C VAL A 209 1.66 11.76 -12.55
N ALA A 210 0.71 12.51 -12.00
CA ALA A 210 0.19 13.73 -12.63
C ALA A 210 0.61 15.00 -11.88
N PHE A 211 0.28 15.10 -10.58
CA PHE A 211 0.48 16.35 -9.84
C PHE A 211 1.97 16.73 -9.73
N ILE A 212 2.84 15.75 -9.43
CA ILE A 212 4.26 16.02 -9.19
C ILE A 212 5.00 16.44 -10.48
N PRO A 213 4.83 15.76 -11.63
CA PRO A 213 5.40 16.23 -12.89
C PRO A 213 4.89 17.61 -13.31
N LEU A 214 3.58 17.88 -13.14
CA LEU A 214 3.00 19.18 -13.45
C LEU A 214 3.52 20.28 -12.53
N PHE A 215 3.66 20.01 -11.24
CA PHE A 215 4.27 20.93 -10.28
C PHE A 215 5.72 21.24 -10.67
N THR A 216 6.50 20.21 -11.03
CA THR A 216 7.88 20.39 -11.47
C THR A 216 7.93 21.24 -12.73
N MET A 217 7.10 20.95 -13.73
CA MET A 217 7.04 21.72 -14.98
C MET A 217 6.62 23.17 -14.74
N LEU A 218 5.61 23.41 -13.90
CA LEU A 218 5.18 24.75 -13.52
C LEU A 218 6.32 25.54 -12.87
N GLY A 219 7.07 24.91 -11.95
CA GLY A 219 8.22 25.54 -11.31
C GLY A 219 9.34 25.89 -12.29
N VAL A 220 9.65 24.98 -13.24
CA VAL A 220 10.63 25.24 -14.31
C VAL A 220 10.22 26.44 -15.16
N VAL A 221 8.98 26.49 -15.63
CA VAL A 221 8.48 27.59 -16.45
C VAL A 221 8.48 28.91 -15.66
N ARG A 222 7.95 28.92 -14.44
CA ARG A 222 7.89 30.12 -13.60
C ARG A 222 9.29 30.68 -13.33
N THR A 223 10.24 29.82 -13.00
CA THR A 223 11.61 30.26 -12.71
C THR A 223 12.35 30.73 -13.95
N GLY A 224 12.12 30.09 -15.10
CA GLY A 224 12.61 30.58 -16.39
C GLY A 224 12.13 32.00 -16.71
N VAL A 225 10.81 32.23 -16.62
CA VAL A 225 10.22 33.54 -16.87
C VAL A 225 10.81 34.62 -15.94
N VAL A 226 10.94 34.32 -14.65
CA VAL A 226 11.51 35.27 -13.67
C VAL A 226 12.97 35.59 -13.99
N ARG A 227 13.78 34.58 -14.34
CA ARG A 227 15.21 34.77 -14.66
C ARG A 227 15.43 35.65 -15.89
N VAL A 228 14.60 35.48 -16.93
CA VAL A 228 14.64 36.31 -18.14
C VAL A 228 14.13 37.73 -17.84
N ALA A 229 13.00 37.86 -17.13
CA ALA A 229 12.39 39.16 -16.84
C ALA A 229 13.28 40.05 -15.97
N THR A 230 14.01 39.45 -15.03
CA THR A 230 14.94 40.17 -14.12
C THR A 230 16.33 40.36 -14.71
N ARG A 231 16.60 39.85 -15.93
CA ARG A 231 17.91 39.89 -16.61
C ARG A 231 19.07 39.35 -15.76
N VAL A 232 18.77 38.39 -14.88
CA VAL A 232 19.78 37.72 -14.04
C VAL A 232 20.63 36.76 -14.88
N GLN A 233 20.06 36.23 -15.96
CA GLN A 233 20.74 35.34 -16.91
C GLN A 233 20.28 35.66 -18.34
N ASP A 234 21.14 35.40 -19.32
CA ASP A 234 20.80 35.57 -20.74
C ASP A 234 19.69 34.62 -21.16
N ALA A 235 18.78 35.10 -22.02
CA ALA A 235 17.61 34.35 -22.45
C ALA A 235 17.99 32.97 -23.03
N ASP A 236 19.04 32.91 -23.86
CA ASP A 236 19.50 31.67 -24.47
C ASP A 236 19.97 30.64 -23.43
N THR A 237 20.66 31.09 -22.38
CA THR A 237 21.13 30.21 -21.31
C THR A 237 19.98 29.65 -20.48
N VAL A 238 18.95 30.47 -20.21
CA VAL A 238 17.76 30.05 -19.48
C VAL A 238 16.95 29.06 -20.31
N VAL A 239 16.74 29.35 -21.60
CA VAL A 239 15.99 28.46 -22.52
C VAL A 239 16.69 27.11 -22.64
N ALA A 240 18.01 27.08 -22.84
CA ALA A 240 18.77 25.83 -22.91
C ALA A 240 18.69 25.02 -21.60
N ALA A 241 18.82 25.69 -20.43
CA ALA A 241 18.69 25.04 -19.13
C ALA A 241 17.29 24.47 -18.89
N MET A 242 16.24 25.20 -19.28
CA MET A 242 14.85 24.73 -19.20
C MET A 242 14.63 23.53 -20.11
N ALA A 243 15.14 23.55 -21.34
CA ALA A 243 15.02 22.44 -22.28
C ALA A 243 15.69 21.16 -21.75
N HIS A 244 16.92 21.28 -21.22
CA HIS A 244 17.62 20.16 -20.60
C HIS A 244 16.89 19.62 -19.37
N ALA A 245 16.44 20.49 -18.47
CA ALA A 245 15.72 20.08 -17.28
C ALA A 245 14.37 19.43 -17.59
N SER A 246 13.64 19.96 -18.58
CA SER A 246 12.35 19.41 -19.02
C SER A 246 12.54 18.04 -19.69
N THR A 247 13.59 17.88 -20.49
CA THR A 247 13.92 16.59 -21.12
C THR A 247 14.27 15.53 -20.08
N LEU A 248 15.14 15.86 -19.12
CA LEU A 248 15.55 14.92 -18.07
C LEU A 248 14.36 14.50 -17.19
N THR A 249 13.57 15.49 -16.74
CA THR A 249 12.39 15.22 -15.89
C THR A 249 11.30 14.46 -16.64
N PHE A 250 11.13 14.70 -17.95
CA PHE A 250 10.21 13.92 -18.79
C PHE A 250 10.55 12.43 -18.76
N PHE A 251 11.78 12.04 -19.11
CA PHE A 251 12.18 10.63 -19.11
C PHE A 251 12.11 10.01 -17.71
N LEU A 252 12.51 10.75 -16.68
CA LEU A 252 12.42 10.30 -15.29
C LEU A 252 10.97 9.99 -14.88
N TYR A 253 10.04 10.91 -15.15
CA TYR A 253 8.64 10.74 -14.77
C TYR A 253 7.91 9.71 -15.62
N VAL A 254 8.27 9.56 -16.90
CA VAL A 254 7.75 8.47 -17.74
C VAL A 254 8.21 7.11 -17.20
N ALA A 255 9.50 6.95 -16.90
CA ALA A 255 10.03 5.71 -16.33
C ALA A 255 9.36 5.39 -14.99
N LEU A 256 9.21 6.39 -14.11
CA LEU A 256 8.53 6.22 -12.83
C LEU A 256 7.05 5.86 -13.00
N GLY A 257 6.34 6.53 -13.92
CA GLY A 257 4.94 6.26 -14.23
C GLY A 257 4.72 4.83 -14.71
N ILE A 258 5.60 4.31 -15.58
CA ILE A 258 5.57 2.91 -16.03
C ILE A 258 5.73 1.95 -14.84
N VAL A 259 6.75 2.18 -13.99
CA VAL A 259 7.01 1.33 -12.82
C VAL A 259 5.82 1.33 -11.86
N LEU A 260 5.29 2.50 -11.50
CA LEU A 260 4.14 2.62 -10.61
C LEU A 260 2.88 1.97 -11.20
N THR A 261 2.66 2.10 -12.51
CA THR A 261 1.53 1.48 -13.21
C THR A 261 1.62 -0.05 -13.14
N LEU A 262 2.81 -0.62 -13.38
CA LEU A 262 3.02 -2.06 -13.27
C LEU A 262 2.81 -2.60 -11.85
N ILE A 263 3.20 -1.83 -10.83
CA ILE A 263 2.95 -2.17 -9.42
C ILE A 263 1.44 -2.13 -9.13
N LEU A 264 0.77 -1.05 -9.53
CA LEU A 264 -0.67 -0.88 -9.32
C LEU A 264 -1.49 -1.98 -10.00
N ALA A 265 -1.16 -2.32 -11.25
CA ALA A 265 -1.80 -3.41 -12.00
C ALA A 265 -1.64 -4.77 -11.30
N ARG A 266 -0.47 -5.05 -10.71
CA ARG A 266 -0.27 -6.28 -9.91
C ARG A 266 -1.05 -6.27 -8.60
N SER A 267 -1.29 -5.10 -8.02
CA SER A 267 -2.03 -4.96 -6.75
C SER A 267 -3.55 -4.93 -6.92
N LEU A 268 -4.08 -4.56 -8.10
CA LEU A 268 -5.53 -4.44 -8.32
C LEU A 268 -6.02 -5.36 -9.44
N THR A 269 -5.46 -5.20 -10.64
CA THR A 269 -5.95 -5.89 -11.85
C THR A 269 -5.79 -7.40 -11.75
N ARG A 270 -4.64 -7.89 -11.25
CA ARG A 270 -4.40 -9.33 -11.13
C ARG A 270 -5.40 -10.03 -10.19
N PRO A 271 -5.60 -9.59 -8.93
CA PRO A 271 -6.57 -10.21 -8.04
C PRO A 271 -8.01 -10.14 -8.54
N LEU A 272 -8.42 -9.03 -9.17
CA LEU A 272 -9.73 -8.94 -9.82
C LEU A 272 -9.88 -9.96 -10.95
N GLY A 273 -8.82 -10.22 -11.71
CA GLY A 273 -8.77 -11.29 -12.71
C GLY A 273 -8.88 -12.69 -12.10
N GLU A 274 -8.25 -12.93 -10.94
CA GLU A 274 -8.34 -14.20 -10.20
C GLU A 274 -9.77 -14.43 -9.70
N VAL A 275 -10.42 -13.41 -9.13
CA VAL A 275 -11.84 -13.43 -8.75
C VAL A 275 -12.75 -13.73 -9.94
N ALA A 276 -12.57 -13.02 -11.07
CA ALA A 276 -13.37 -13.23 -12.28
C ALA A 276 -13.14 -14.62 -12.90
N GLY A 277 -11.92 -15.15 -12.81
CA GLY A 277 -11.58 -16.52 -13.21
C GLY A 277 -12.27 -17.56 -12.33
N ALA A 278 -12.27 -17.35 -11.02
CA ALA A 278 -12.93 -18.23 -10.06
C ALA A 278 -14.44 -18.29 -10.30
N LEU A 279 -15.10 -17.14 -10.47
CA LEU A 279 -16.54 -17.09 -10.77
C LEU A 279 -16.90 -17.83 -12.06
N ARG A 280 -16.08 -17.71 -13.12
CA ARG A 280 -16.29 -18.46 -14.37
C ARG A 280 -16.17 -19.98 -14.20
N ARG A 281 -15.31 -20.45 -13.29
CA ARG A 281 -15.18 -21.88 -12.97
C ARG A 281 -16.39 -22.37 -12.16
N VAL A 282 -16.82 -21.59 -11.16
CA VAL A 282 -18.01 -21.87 -10.36
C VAL A 282 -19.27 -21.97 -11.22
N GLN A 283 -19.42 -21.07 -12.21
CA GLN A 283 -20.52 -21.14 -13.18
C GLN A 283 -20.54 -22.44 -14.01
N ARG A 284 -19.40 -23.13 -14.14
CA ARG A 284 -19.29 -24.42 -14.84
C ARG A 284 -19.46 -25.62 -13.89
N GLY A 285 -19.87 -25.40 -12.65
CA GLY A 285 -20.07 -26.44 -11.64
C GLY A 285 -18.82 -26.79 -10.82
N ASP A 286 -17.70 -26.10 -11.03
CA ASP A 286 -16.49 -26.33 -10.23
C ASP A 286 -16.60 -25.62 -8.89
N LEU A 287 -17.08 -26.34 -7.87
CA LEU A 287 -17.16 -25.88 -6.48
C LEU A 287 -15.90 -26.17 -5.67
N GLY A 288 -14.81 -26.62 -6.31
CA GLY A 288 -13.51 -26.85 -5.68
C GLY A 288 -12.62 -25.59 -5.64
N VAL A 289 -13.07 -24.49 -6.25
CA VAL A 289 -12.28 -23.26 -6.38
C VAL A 289 -12.14 -22.54 -5.04
N GLN A 290 -10.94 -22.02 -4.79
CA GLN A 290 -10.67 -21.09 -3.70
C GLN A 290 -9.89 -19.90 -4.23
N VAL A 291 -10.35 -18.70 -3.88
CA VAL A 291 -9.64 -17.44 -4.13
C VAL A 291 -8.78 -17.13 -2.91
N ARG A 292 -7.53 -16.76 -3.14
CA ARG A 292 -6.65 -16.37 -2.04
C ARG A 292 -7.02 -14.96 -1.56
N VAL A 293 -7.44 -14.83 -0.32
CA VAL A 293 -7.65 -13.51 0.30
C VAL A 293 -6.30 -12.93 0.69
N GLY A 294 -5.88 -11.88 -0.01
CA GLY A 294 -4.56 -11.27 0.13
C GLY A 294 -4.59 -9.83 0.61
N SER A 295 -5.76 -9.25 0.84
CA SER A 295 -5.90 -7.86 1.27
C SER A 295 -6.99 -7.68 2.32
N SER A 296 -6.94 -6.56 3.04
CA SER A 296 -7.98 -6.10 3.97
C SER A 296 -8.79 -4.92 3.43
N ASP A 297 -8.65 -4.63 2.14
CA ASP A 297 -9.36 -3.55 1.43
C ASP A 297 -10.62 -4.08 0.72
N GLU A 298 -11.22 -3.26 -0.15
CA GLU A 298 -12.41 -3.62 -0.93
C GLU A 298 -12.21 -4.84 -1.84
N VAL A 299 -10.98 -5.07 -2.32
CA VAL A 299 -10.63 -6.26 -3.11
C VAL A 299 -10.59 -7.50 -2.21
N GLY A 300 -10.04 -7.37 -1.00
CA GLY A 300 -10.03 -8.44 -0.01
C GLY A 300 -11.43 -8.89 0.41
N VAL A 301 -12.34 -7.93 0.60
CA VAL A 301 -13.77 -8.23 0.87
C VAL A 301 -14.42 -8.99 -0.28
N LEU A 302 -14.07 -8.65 -1.53
CA LEU A 302 -14.57 -9.36 -2.70
C LEU A 302 -13.97 -10.78 -2.83
N GLU A 303 -12.66 -10.93 -2.59
CA GLU A 303 -11.96 -12.22 -2.56
C GLU A 303 -12.63 -13.17 -1.55
N ASP A 304 -12.90 -12.69 -0.34
CA ASP A 304 -13.54 -13.45 0.73
C ASP A 304 -15.03 -13.75 0.42
N GLY A 305 -15.76 -12.77 -0.13
CA GLY A 305 -17.16 -12.95 -0.54
C GLY A 305 -17.34 -14.05 -1.59
N VAL A 306 -16.40 -14.20 -2.53
CA VAL A 306 -16.43 -15.33 -3.48
C VAL A 306 -16.20 -16.65 -2.78
N ASN A 307 -15.28 -16.74 -1.83
CA ASN A 307 -15.07 -17.97 -1.06
C ASN A 307 -16.31 -18.36 -0.25
N ALA A 308 -16.95 -17.39 0.39
CA ALA A 308 -18.19 -17.61 1.13
C ALA A 308 -19.32 -18.11 0.20
N LEU A 309 -19.45 -17.54 -1.01
CA LEU A 309 -20.40 -18.00 -2.02
C LEU A 309 -20.13 -19.44 -2.45
N VAL A 310 -18.88 -19.79 -2.74
CA VAL A 310 -18.51 -21.17 -3.13
C VAL A 310 -18.77 -22.15 -1.99
N GLY A 311 -18.49 -21.76 -0.74
CA GLY A 311 -18.83 -22.54 0.45
C GLY A 311 -20.33 -22.82 0.53
N ALA A 312 -21.17 -21.79 0.43
CA ALA A 312 -22.62 -21.93 0.47
C ALA A 312 -23.17 -22.81 -0.67
N LEU A 313 -22.62 -22.70 -1.89
CA LEU A 313 -23.00 -23.55 -3.01
C LEU A 313 -22.61 -25.02 -2.77
N ARG A 314 -21.43 -25.26 -2.19
CA ARG A 314 -20.97 -26.61 -1.84
C ARG A 314 -21.84 -27.24 -0.76
N ASP A 315 -22.21 -26.47 0.25
CA ASP A 315 -23.11 -26.93 1.31
C ASP A 315 -24.49 -27.27 0.74
N ARG A 316 -25.02 -26.43 -0.17
CA ARG A 316 -26.28 -26.70 -0.87
C ARG A 316 -26.23 -27.98 -1.72
N GLU A 317 -25.16 -28.16 -2.49
CA GLU A 317 -24.95 -29.36 -3.31
C GLU A 317 -24.89 -30.62 -2.43
N HIS A 318 -24.17 -30.56 -1.31
CA HIS A 318 -24.07 -31.66 -0.37
C HIS A 318 -25.42 -32.03 0.26
N ILE A 319 -26.25 -31.03 0.60
CA ILE A 319 -27.62 -31.24 1.09
C ILE A 319 -28.47 -31.92 0.02
N LEU A 320 -28.42 -31.46 -1.23
CA LEU A 320 -29.20 -32.05 -2.33
C LEU A 320 -28.80 -33.50 -2.61
N GLN A 321 -27.50 -33.79 -2.61
CA GLN A 321 -26.99 -35.16 -2.77
C GLN A 321 -27.45 -36.07 -1.62
N THR A 322 -27.36 -35.58 -0.38
CA THR A 322 -27.82 -36.33 0.80
C THR A 322 -29.33 -36.57 0.77
N PHE A 323 -30.14 -35.58 0.42
CA PHE A 323 -31.58 -35.74 0.24
C PHE A 323 -31.92 -36.78 -0.84
N GLY A 324 -31.17 -36.82 -1.94
CA GLY A 324 -31.34 -37.81 -2.99
C GLY A 324 -31.04 -39.25 -2.57
N HIS A 325 -30.27 -39.45 -1.50
CA HIS A 325 -30.00 -40.78 -0.92
C HIS A 325 -30.98 -41.19 0.18
N VAL A 326 -31.62 -40.23 0.85
CA VAL A 326 -32.51 -40.48 2.00
C VAL A 326 -33.98 -40.62 1.56
N VAL A 327 -34.36 -40.05 0.42
CA VAL A 327 -35.73 -40.03 -0.08
C VAL A 327 -35.83 -40.86 -1.36
N ASP A 328 -36.86 -41.71 -1.46
CA ASP A 328 -37.13 -42.49 -2.68
C ASP A 328 -37.23 -41.56 -3.90
N PRO A 329 -36.61 -41.90 -5.06
CA PRO A 329 -36.59 -41.05 -6.25
C PRO A 329 -37.98 -40.54 -6.67
N SER A 330 -39.03 -41.35 -6.48
CA SER A 330 -40.41 -40.97 -6.81
C SER A 330 -40.96 -39.83 -5.93
N VAL A 331 -40.58 -39.79 -4.65
CA VAL A 331 -40.99 -38.74 -3.71
C VAL A 331 -40.16 -37.46 -3.93
N ARG A 332 -38.87 -37.60 -4.25
CA ARG A 332 -37.99 -36.47 -4.59
C ARG A 332 -38.49 -35.72 -5.81
N ASP A 333 -38.79 -36.43 -6.90
CA ASP A 333 -39.19 -35.83 -8.17
C ASP A 333 -40.58 -35.16 -8.05
N TYR A 334 -41.48 -35.72 -7.23
CA TYR A 334 -42.77 -35.11 -6.88
C TYR A 334 -42.61 -33.80 -6.08
N LEU A 335 -41.73 -33.77 -5.07
CA LEU A 335 -41.49 -32.57 -4.25
C LEU A 335 -40.78 -31.45 -5.03
N LEU A 336 -39.82 -31.78 -5.92
CA LEU A 336 -39.13 -30.81 -6.78
C LEU A 336 -40.03 -30.18 -7.84
N ALA A 337 -41.08 -30.89 -8.28
CA ALA A 337 -42.08 -30.39 -9.22
C ALA A 337 -43.08 -29.40 -8.58
N GLY A 338 -42.93 -29.06 -7.29
CA GLY A 338 -43.83 -28.17 -6.57
C GLY A 338 -45.06 -28.86 -5.99
N GLY A 339 -45.06 -30.19 -5.91
CA GLY A 339 -46.08 -31.00 -5.24
C GLY A 339 -46.05 -30.82 -3.73
N MET A 340 -46.57 -29.69 -3.25
CA MET A 340 -46.85 -29.46 -1.83
C MET A 340 -48.35 -29.38 -1.60
N GLU A 341 -49.07 -30.45 -1.95
CA GLU A 341 -50.40 -30.66 -1.40
C GLU A 341 -50.25 -31.19 0.03
N ARG A 342 -50.69 -30.38 1.02
CA ARG A 342 -50.75 -30.78 2.43
C ARG A 342 -51.92 -31.77 2.62
N GLY A 343 -51.81 -32.97 2.07
CA GLY A 343 -52.79 -34.04 2.22
C GLY A 343 -52.10 -35.39 2.04
N GLY A 344 -51.98 -36.17 3.12
CA GLY A 344 -51.44 -37.53 3.04
C GLY A 344 -52.48 -38.49 2.48
N GLU A 345 -52.09 -39.30 1.48
CA GLU A 345 -52.88 -40.43 1.00
C GLU A 345 -52.39 -41.72 1.68
N LEU A 346 -53.28 -42.46 2.33
CA LEU A 346 -52.95 -43.77 2.91
C LEU A 346 -52.93 -44.82 1.80
N ARG A 347 -51.77 -45.44 1.56
CA ARG A 347 -51.64 -46.59 0.67
C ARG A 347 -51.24 -47.85 1.44
N ALA A 348 -51.86 -48.97 1.09
CA ALA A 348 -51.45 -50.28 1.57
C ALA A 348 -50.14 -50.67 0.88
N VAL A 349 -49.10 -50.96 1.67
CA VAL A 349 -47.78 -51.37 1.17
C VAL A 349 -47.34 -52.62 1.90
N THR A 350 -46.78 -53.57 1.16
CA THR A 350 -46.18 -54.79 1.72
C THR A 350 -44.70 -54.54 1.97
N VAL A 351 -44.23 -54.76 3.19
CA VAL A 351 -42.83 -54.60 3.59
C VAL A 351 -42.25 -55.99 3.85
N LEU A 352 -41.06 -56.26 3.31
CA LEU A 352 -40.33 -57.53 3.41
C LEU A 352 -39.24 -57.46 4.47
#